data_AF-A0A7T1IAR8-F1
#
_entry.id   AF-A0A7T1IAR8-F1
#
_cell.length_a   1.000
_cell.length_b   1.000
_cell.length_c   1.000
_cell.angle_alpha   90.00
_cell.angle_beta   90.00
_cell.angle_gamma   90.00
#
_symmetry.space_group_name_H-M   'P 1'
#
loop_
_entity.id
_entity.type
_entity.pdbx_description
1 polymer ?
#
loop_
_entity_poly.entity_id
_entity_poly.type
_entity_poly.pdbx_seq_one_letter_code
_entity_poly.pdbx_strand_id
1 'polypeptide(L)' 'MATPIEVTRHGRTVGLYVPLPQKSDLSEHERLLEAGRLMQNELQRLGLTEEELAADFKDWRRAQQQQAHA' A
#
# COMPACT_ATOMS: atom_id res chain seq x y z
N MET A 1 -11.26 -13.97 -1.98
CA MET A 1 -10.23 -12.91 -2.02
C MET A 1 -10.37 -12.08 -0.77
N ALA A 2 -9.26 -11.70 -0.13
CA ALA A 2 -9.31 -10.90 1.08
C ALA A 2 -9.55 -9.43 0.70
N THR A 3 -10.64 -8.83 1.19
CA THR A 3 -10.98 -7.44 0.88
C THR A 3 -10.02 -6.51 1.62
N PRO A 4 -9.35 -5.56 0.93
CA PRO A 4 -8.54 -4.55 1.60
C PRO A 4 -9.36 -3.73 2.59
N ILE A 5 -8.75 -3.41 3.72
CA ILE A 5 -9.38 -2.69 4.83
C ILE A 5 -8.82 -1.27 4.84
N GLU A 6 -9.70 -0.29 4.73
CA GLU A 6 -9.34 1.11 4.89
C GLU A 6 -8.96 1.39 6.35
N VAL A 7 -7.78 1.99 6.55
CA VAL A 7 -7.31 2.38 7.88
C VAL A 7 -7.51 3.88 8.02
N THR A 8 -8.27 4.29 9.04
CA THR A 8 -8.58 5.70 9.31
C THR A 8 -8.03 6.14 10.66
N ARG A 9 -7.65 7.42 10.77
CA ARG A 9 -7.23 8.08 12.01
C ARG A 9 -7.89 9.46 12.07
N HIS A 10 -8.60 9.75 13.16
CA HIS A 10 -9.37 10.99 13.34
C HIS A 10 -10.33 11.29 12.16
N GLY A 11 -10.98 10.25 11.62
CA GLY A 11 -11.92 10.37 10.49
C GLY A 11 -11.27 10.59 9.12
N ARG A 12 -9.94 10.51 9.02
CA ARG A 12 -9.19 10.61 7.76
C ARG A 12 -8.53 9.29 7.41
N THR A 13 -8.59 8.88 6.15
CA THR A 13 -7.85 7.73 5.63
C THR A 13 -6.35 7.98 5.79
N VAL A 14 -5.65 7.04 6.43
CA VAL A 14 -4.19 7.07 6.60
C VAL A 14 -3.49 5.93 5.86
N GLY A 15 -4.25 4.95 5.36
CA GLY A 15 -3.69 3.88 4.57
C GLY A 15 -4.69 2.78 4.28
N LEU A 16 -4.18 1.73 3.64
CA LEU A 16 -4.91 0.52 3.31
C LEU A 16 -4.16 -0.68 3.88
N TYR A 17 -4.87 -1.57 4.55
CA TYR A 17 -4.34 -2.84 5.03
C TYR A 17 -4.87 -3.97 4.14
N VAL A 18 -3.96 -4.74 3.53
CA VAL A 18 -4.30 -5.88 2.68
C VAL A 18 -4.06 -7.17 3.46
N PRO A 19 -5.11 -7.82 4.01
CA PRO A 19 -4.94 -9.05 4.78
C PRO A 19 -4.49 -10.21 3.89
N LEU A 20 -3.47 -10.95 4.33
CA LEU A 20 -3.09 -12.22 3.73
C LEU A 20 -3.91 -13.38 4.32
N PRO A 21 -4.23 -14.42 3.54
CA PRO A 21 -4.88 -15.62 4.07
C PRO A 21 -4.03 -16.24 5.20
N GLN A 22 -4.60 -16.40 6.40
CA GLN A 22 -3.89 -17.00 7.54
C GLN A 22 -3.79 -18.54 7.47
N LYS A 23 -4.67 -19.20 6.70
CA LYS A 23 -4.84 -20.67 6.67
C LYS A 23 -4.10 -21.36 5.53
N SER A 24 -3.08 -20.73 4.97
CA SER A 24 -2.35 -21.30 3.86
C SER A 24 -1.02 -21.84 4.36
N ASP A 25 -0.70 -23.10 4.05
CA ASP A 25 0.61 -23.76 4.27
C ASP A 25 1.77 -23.08 3.51
N LEU A 26 1.61 -21.81 3.14
CA LEU A 26 2.57 -21.02 2.39
C LEU A 26 3.78 -20.74 3.28
N SER A 27 4.95 -20.96 2.69
CA SER A 27 6.21 -20.39 3.16
C SER A 27 6.13 -18.86 3.24
N GLU A 28 7.06 -18.26 3.97
CA GLU A 28 7.16 -16.80 4.03
C GLU A 28 7.34 -16.15 2.65
N HIS A 29 8.13 -16.79 1.77
CA HIS A 29 8.33 -16.32 0.41
C HIS A 29 7.02 -16.28 -0.39
N GLU A 30 6.21 -17.34 -0.31
CA GLU A 30 4.93 -17.40 -1.01
C GLU A 30 3.93 -16.36 -0.46
N ARG A 31 3.98 -16.07 0.84
CA ARG A 31 3.17 -14.98 1.43
C ARG A 31 3.57 -13.62 0.88
N LEU A 32 4.86 -13.35 0.69
CA LEU A 32 5.33 -12.09 0.10
C LEU A 32 4.91 -11.95 -1.36
N LEU A 33 4.98 -13.04 -2.14
CA LEU A 33 4.49 -13.04 -3.53
C LEU A 33 2.98 -12.77 -3.60
N GLU A 34 2.19 -13.41 -2.74
CA GLU A 34 0.73 -13.16 -2.70
C GLU A 34 0.42 -11.72 -2.24
N ALA A 35 1.19 -11.17 -1.31
CA ALA A 35 1.08 -9.77 -0.93
C ALA A 35 1.31 -8.82 -2.11
N GLY A 36 2.37 -9.05 -2.88
CA GLY A 36 2.65 -8.29 -4.10
C GLY A 36 1.52 -8.39 -5.12
N ARG A 37 0.99 -9.60 -5.33
CA ARG A 37 -0.14 -9.83 -6.25
C ARG A 37 -1.41 -9.08 -5.81
N LEU A 38 -1.74 -9.11 -4.52
CA LEU A 38 -2.91 -8.41 -4.00
C LEU A 38 -2.73 -6.88 -4.09
N MET A 39 -1.55 -6.37 -3.78
CA MET A 39 -1.21 -4.95 -3.92
C MET A 39 -1.35 -4.49 -5.38
N GLN A 40 -0.82 -5.26 -6.33
CA GLN A 40 -0.94 -4.94 -7.76
C GLN A 40 -2.40 -4.86 -8.24
N ASN A 41 -3.25 -5.79 -7.82
CA ASN A 41 -4.67 -5.76 -8.18
C ASN A 41 -5.37 -4.51 -7.63
N GLU A 42 -4.98 -4.07 -6.43
CA GLU A 42 -5.58 -2.89 -5.81
C GLU A 42 -5.14 -1.61 -6.50
N LEU A 43 -3.87 -1.49 -6.89
CA LEU A 43 -3.39 -0.38 -7.73
C LEU A 43 -4.18 -0.30 -9.04
N GLN A 44 -4.35 -1.45 -9.72
CA GLN A 44 -5.15 -1.53 -10.95
C GLN A 44 -6.60 -1.12 -10.72
N ARG A 45 -7.22 -1.56 -9.61
CA ARG A 45 -8.60 -1.18 -9.24
C ARG A 45 -8.74 0.33 -9.03
N LEU A 46 -7.70 0.97 -8.49
CA LEU A 46 -7.63 2.42 -8.28
C LEU A 46 -7.21 3.20 -9.54
N GLY A 47 -6.85 2.51 -10.63
CA GLY A 47 -6.35 3.15 -11.85
C GLY A 47 -4.95 3.75 -11.70
N LEU A 48 -4.15 3.20 -10.78
CA LEU A 48 -2.79 3.66 -10.47
C LEU A 48 -1.74 2.66 -10.98
N THR A 49 -0.59 3.18 -11.36
CA THR A 49 0.63 2.41 -11.62
C THR A 49 1.60 2.49 -10.43
N GLU A 50 2.54 1.54 -10.36
CA GLU A 50 3.60 1.57 -9.34
C GLU A 50 4.50 2.80 -9.52
N GLU A 51 4.79 3.18 -10.77
CA GLU A 51 5.61 4.33 -11.11
C GLU A 51 4.99 5.65 -10.64
N GLU A 52 3.68 5.84 -10.85
CA GLU A 52 2.95 7.00 -10.35
C GLU A 52 2.99 7.07 -8.84
N LEU A 53 2.70 5.96 -8.14
CA LEU A 53 2.74 5.90 -6.68
C LEU A 53 4.15 6.23 -6.14
N ALA A 54 5.19 5.71 -6.79
CA ALA A 54 6.58 5.96 -6.39
C ALA A 54 6.99 7.42 -6.64
N ALA A 55 6.50 8.05 -7.72
CA ALA A 55 6.74 9.46 -8.00
C ALA A 55 6.05 10.35 -6.94
N ASP A 56 4.76 10.11 -6.68
CA ASP A 56 3.98 10.84 -5.68
C ASP A 56 4.63 10.74 -4.29
N PHE A 57 5.09 9.56 -3.90
CA PHE A 57 5.77 9.35 -2.63
C PHE A 57 7.08 10.16 -2.54
N LYS A 58 7.87 10.22 -3.61
CA LYS A 58 9.12 11.00 -3.64
C LYS A 58 8.83 12.49 -3.50
N ASP A 59 7.81 12.99 -4.18
CA ASP A 59 7.44 14.41 -4.12
C ASP A 59 6.88 14.79 -2.76
N TRP A 60 6.01 13.96 -2.17
CA TRP A 60 5.58 14.11 -0.78
C TRP A 60 6.76 14.15 0.19
N ARG A 61 7.72 13.21 0.05
CA ARG A 61 8.89 13.14 0.93
C ARG A 61 9.77 14.39 0.82
N ARG A 62 9.98 14.92 -0.39
CA ARG A 62 10.73 16.16 -0.62
C ARG A 62 10.04 17.36 0.04
N ALA A 63 8.71 17.47 -0.09
CA ALA A 63 7.94 18.53 0.53
C ALA A 63 8.05 18.52 2.07
N GLN A 64 8.01 17.32 2.69
CA GLN A 64 8.21 17.17 4.14
C GLN A 64 9.61 17.61 4.60
N GLN A 65 10.65 17.29 3.82
CA GLN A 65 12.02 17.72 4.13
C GLN A 65 12.17 19.24 4.07
N GLN A 66 11.54 19.89 3.08
CA GLN A 66 11.58 21.36 2.95
C GLN A 66 10.84 22.05 4.12
N GLN A 67 9.71 21.49 4.57
CA GLN A 67 8.99 21.99 5.75
C GLN A 67 9.77 21.84 7.05
N ALA A 68 10.62 20.82 7.19
CA ALA A 68 11.43 20.62 8.39
C ALA A 68 12.68 21.53 8.46
N HIS A 69 13.07 22.13 7.35
CA HIS A 69 14.23 23.04 7.24
C HIS A 69 13.84 24.53 7.20
N ALA A 70 12.55 24.84 7.21
CA ALA A 70 11.99 26.20 7.30
C ALA A 70 11.59 26.51 8.74
#